data_AF-A0A8T4UE46-F1
#
_entry.id   AF-A0A8T4UE46-F1
#
_cell.length_a   1.000
_cell.length_b   1.000
_cell.length_c   1.000
_cell.angle_alpha   90.00
_cell.angle_beta   90.00
_cell.angle_gamma   90.00
#
_symmetry.space_group_name_H-M   'P 1'
#
loop_
_entity.id
_entity.type
_entity.pdbx_description
1 polymer ?
#
loop_
_entity_poly.entity_id
_entity_poly.type
_entity_poly.pdbx_seq_one_letter_code
_entity_poly.pdbx_strand_id
1 'polypeptide(L)' 'MATISKDLFKRLVDEGFFDAQKSIKEVVERLDQKGFSISGKKISLASQLLTFLCQEHVLERKKNSGGEWMYFKIKNG' A
#
# COMPACT_ATOMS: atom_id res chain seq x y z
N MET A 1 7.72 -0.41 -19.59
CA MET A 1 6.63 -0.97 -18.76
C MET A 1 6.83 -0.49 -17.34
N ALA A 2 5.82 0.12 -16.71
CA ALA A 2 5.91 0.52 -15.32
C ALA A 2 5.82 -0.73 -14.42
N THR A 3 6.87 -1.00 -13.66
CA THR A 3 6.95 -2.17 -12.76
C THR A 3 6.46 -1.78 -11.37
N ILE A 4 5.61 -2.61 -10.78
CA ILE A 4 5.20 -2.45 -9.37
C ILE A 4 6.41 -2.84 -8.51
N SER A 5 6.95 -1.86 -7.78
CA SER A 5 8.15 -2.03 -6.98
C SER A 5 8.00 -1.42 -5.59
N LYS A 6 8.94 -1.74 -4.69
CA LYS A 6 9.02 -1.14 -3.36
C LYS A 6 9.11 0.39 -3.42
N ASP A 7 9.92 0.94 -4.32
CA ASP A 7 10.11 2.39 -4.46
C ASP A 7 8.83 3.11 -4.85
N LEU A 8 7.97 2.48 -5.65
CA LEU A 8 6.66 3.03 -5.98
C LEU A 8 5.79 3.20 -4.73
N PHE A 9 5.78 2.21 -3.84
CA PHE A 9 5.02 2.29 -2.60
C PHE A 9 5.62 3.29 -1.62
N LYS A 10 6.96 3.37 -1.53
CA LYS A 10 7.63 4.42 -0.73
C LYS A 10 7.24 5.81 -1.21
N ARG A 11 7.21 6.05 -2.53
CA ARG A 11 6.71 7.32 -3.09
C ARG A 11 5.26 7.61 -2.68
N LEU A 12 4.36 6.61 -2.66
CA LEU A 12 3.00 6.82 -2.17
C LEU A 12 2.97 7.21 -0.68
N VAL A 13 3.84 6.62 0.14
CA VAL A 13 4.01 7.00 1.56
C VAL A 13 4.55 8.43 1.71
N ASP A 14 5.49 8.82 0.86
CA ASP A 14 6.10 10.15 0.87
C ASP A 14 5.13 11.23 0.34
N GLU A 15 4.28 10.87 -0.63
CA GLU A 15 3.19 11.71 -1.17
C GLU A 15 2.00 11.85 -0.20
N GLY A 16 2.03 11.24 0.98
CA GLY A 16 0.98 11.34 1.99
C GLY A 16 -0.25 10.46 1.75
N PHE A 17 -0.21 9.53 0.79
CA PHE A 17 -1.34 8.64 0.49
C PHE A 17 -1.76 7.79 1.71
N PHE A 18 -0.77 7.40 2.53
CA PHE A 18 -0.96 6.62 3.75
C PHE A 18 -1.08 7.47 5.02
N ASP A 19 -1.25 8.79 4.91
CA ASP A 19 -1.54 9.64 6.09
C ASP A 19 -2.93 9.33 6.67
N ALA A 20 -3.83 8.83 5.83
CA ALA A 20 -5.07 8.16 6.21
C ALA A 20 -4.91 6.64 6.10
N GLN A 21 -5.78 5.90 6.80
CA GLN A 21 -5.86 4.45 6.69
C GLN A 21 -6.33 4.05 5.29
N LYS A 22 -5.58 3.15 4.64
CA LYS A 22 -5.84 2.66 3.28
C LYS A 22 -5.98 1.15 3.25
N SER A 23 -7.03 0.67 2.61
CA SER A 23 -7.20 -0.74 2.30
C SER A 23 -6.33 -1.16 1.11
N ILE A 24 -6.12 -2.47 0.93
CA ILE A 24 -5.48 -3.01 -0.28
C ILE A 24 -6.23 -2.60 -1.55
N LYS A 25 -7.56 -2.50 -1.48
CA LYS A 25 -8.42 -2.10 -2.61
C LYS A 25 -8.12 -0.66 -3.04
N GLU A 26 -8.07 0.28 -2.09
CA GLU A 26 -7.71 1.67 -2.39
C GLU A 26 -6.29 1.79 -2.94
N VAL A 27 -5.35 0.99 -2.45
CA VAL A 27 -3.98 0.95 -2.99
C VAL A 27 -3.99 0.51 -4.45
N VAL A 28 -4.73 -0.56 -4.77
CA VAL A 28 -4.87 -1.09 -6.13
C VAL A 28 -5.53 -0.06 -7.06
N GLU A 29 -6.61 0.58 -6.61
CA GLU A 29 -7.27 1.65 -7.37
C GLU A 29 -6.32 2.83 -7.63
N ARG A 30 -5.51 3.21 -6.64
CA ARG A 30 -4.51 4.27 -6.80
C ARG A 30 -3.42 3.89 -7.81
N LEU A 31 -2.99 2.62 -7.82
CA LEU A 31 -2.03 2.13 -8.80
C LEU A 31 -2.62 2.09 -10.21
N ASP A 32 -3.88 1.67 -10.35
CA ASP A 32 -4.59 1.68 -11.63
C ASP A 32 -4.72 3.09 -12.21
N GLN A 33 -5.07 4.08 -11.38
CA GLN A 33 -5.08 5.51 -11.74
C GLN A 33 -3.71 6.04 -12.19
N LYS A 34 -2.60 5.46 -11.69
CA LYS A 34 -1.23 5.80 -12.12
C LYS A 34 -0.80 5.04 -13.39
N GLY A 35 -1.71 4.31 -14.04
CA GLY A 35 -1.47 3.59 -15.30
C GLY A 35 -0.90 2.18 -15.11
N PHE A 36 -0.90 1.64 -13.90
CA PHE A 36 -0.49 0.26 -13.65
C PHE A 36 -1.68 -0.67 -13.84
N SER A 37 -1.72 -1.47 -14.92
CA SER A 37 -2.76 -2.49 -15.07
C SER A 37 -2.63 -3.55 -13.96
N ILE A 38 -3.51 -3.54 -12.97
CA ILE A 38 -3.50 -4.49 -11.85
C ILE A 38 -4.40 -5.69 -12.18
N SER A 39 -3.82 -6.89 -12.22
CA SER A 39 -4.54 -8.17 -12.31
C SER A 39 -4.29 -8.98 -11.03
N GLY A 40 -5.03 -10.09 -10.80
CA GLY A 40 -4.98 -10.85 -9.54
C GLY A 40 -3.57 -11.14 -8.99
N LYS A 41 -2.59 -11.51 -9.85
CA LYS A 41 -1.18 -11.72 -9.42
C LYS A 41 -0.52 -10.45 -8.88
N LYS A 42 -0.86 -9.28 -9.43
CA LYS A 42 -0.33 -7.98 -9.00
C LYS A 42 -0.94 -7.50 -7.68
N ILE A 43 -2.16 -7.94 -7.33
CA ILE A 43 -2.78 -7.67 -6.03
C ILE A 43 -2.02 -8.41 -4.91
N SER A 44 -1.67 -9.68 -5.13
CA SER A 44 -0.82 -10.43 -4.19
C SER A 44 0.54 -9.77 -4.03
N LEU A 45 1.17 -9.33 -5.13
CA LEU A 45 2.43 -8.59 -5.08
C LEU A 45 2.30 -7.29 -4.29
N ALA A 46 1.26 -6.49 -4.52
CA ALA A 46 0.99 -5.27 -3.75
C ALA A 46 0.84 -5.57 -2.25
N SER A 47 0.14 -6.64 -1.89
CA SER A 47 -0.04 -7.06 -0.49
C SER A 47 1.28 -7.49 0.16
N GLN A 48 2.15 -8.18 -0.58
CA GLN A 48 3.49 -8.54 -0.13
C GLN A 48 4.36 -7.30 0.09
N LEU A 49 4.34 -6.34 -0.84
CA LEU A 49 5.09 -5.09 -0.71
C LEU A 49 4.62 -4.24 0.48
N LEU A 50 3.31 -4.16 0.72
CA LEU A 50 2.78 -3.50 1.92
C LEU A 50 3.25 -4.20 3.20
N THR A 51 3.18 -5.53 3.24
CA THR A 51 3.66 -6.31 4.39
C THR A 51 5.15 -6.09 4.63
N PHE A 52 5.93 -6.01 3.56
CA PHE A 52 7.36 -5.70 3.63
C PHE A 52 7.61 -4.28 4.20
N LEU A 53 6.86 -3.27 3.76
CA LEU A 53 6.95 -1.93 4.34
C LEU A 53 6.51 -1.87 5.80
N CYS A 54 5.63 -2.77 6.24
CA CYS A 54 5.32 -2.93 7.66
C CYS A 54 6.51 -3.51 8.45
N GLN A 55 7.21 -4.50 7.88
CA GLN A 55 8.43 -5.06 8.49
C GLN A 55 9.57 -4.04 8.57
N GLU A 56 9.63 -3.09 7.63
CA GLU A 56 10.59 -1.98 7.66
C GLU A 56 10.19 -0.80 8.57
N HIS A 57 9.09 -0.91 9.34
CA HIS A 57 8.57 0.19 10.16
C HIS A 57 8.27 1.48 9.36
N VAL A 58 7.91 1.34 8.08
CA VAL A 58 7.44 2.47 7.25
C VAL A 58 5.93 2.64 7.37
N LEU A 59 5.22 1.51 7.43
CA LEU A 59 3.78 1.43 7.59
C LEU A 59 3.42 0.62 8.83
N GLU A 60 2.28 0.91 9.42
CA GLU A 60 1.58 0.00 10.32
C GLU A 60 0.32 -0.55 9.63
N ARG A 61 -0.17 -1.69 10.14
CA ARG A 61 -1.43 -2.27 9.70
C ARG A 61 -2.33 -2.65 10.86
N LYS A 62 -3.64 -2.49 10.70
CA LYS A 62 -4.65 -2.96 11.64
C LYS A 62 -5.87 -3.48 10.91
N LYS A 63 -6.64 -4.37 11.54
CA LYS A 63 -7.93 -4.77 11.00
C LYS A 63 -8.99 -3.72 11.34
N ASN A 64 -9.82 -3.36 10.37
CA ASN A 64 -11.05 -2.60 10.64
C ASN A 64 -12.13 -3.53 11.27
N SER A 65 -13.28 -2.97 11.64
CA SER A 65 -14.40 -3.75 12.21
C SER A 65 -14.93 -4.84 11.25
N GLY A 66 -14.68 -4.72 9.95
CA GLY A 66 -15.01 -5.72 8.93
C GLY A 66 -13.95 -6.81 8.76
N GLY A 67 -12.85 -6.77 9.53
CA GLY A 67 -11.76 -7.74 9.45
C GLY A 67 -10.75 -7.49 8.32
N GLU A 68 -10.90 -6.39 7.57
CA GLU A 68 -10.01 -6.02 6.47
C GLU A 68 -8.75 -5.33 6.99
N TRP A 69 -7.61 -5.64 6.38
CA TRP A 69 -6.35 -4.97 6.69
C TRP A 69 -6.33 -3.55 6.12
N MET A 70 -6.12 -2.60 7.02
CA MET A 70 -5.89 -1.19 6.74
C MET A 70 -4.44 -0.85 7.04
N TYR A 71 -3.79 -0.11 6.14
CA TYR A 71 -2.39 0.30 6.21
C TYR A 71 -2.31 1.82 6.39
N PHE A 72 -1.39 2.29 7.23
CA PHE A 72 -1.20 3.72 7.47
C PHE A 72 0.26 4.01 7.82
N LYS A 73 0.73 5.21 7.50
CA LYS A 73 2.11 5.65 7.75
C LYS A 73 2.35 5.76 9.25
N ILE A 74 3.49 5.27 9.71
CA ILE A 74 3.93 5.50 11.09
C ILE A 74 4.26 6.99 11.21
N LYS A 75 3.56 7.68 12.10
CA LYS A 75 3.98 9.01 12.54
C LYS A 75 5.09 8.79 13.54
N ASN A 76 6.35 8.85 13.09
CA ASN A 76 7.44 9.07 14.02
C ASN A 76 7.14 10.39 14.74
N GLY A 77 6.97 10.31 16.06
CA GLY A 77 6.71 11.46 16.92
C GLY A 77 7.83 12.48 16.87
#